data_AF-A0A9E2GJM7-F1
#
_entry.id   AF-A0A9E2GJM7-F1
#
_cell.length_a   1.000
_cell.length_b   1.000
_cell.length_c   1.000
_cell.angle_alpha   90.00
_cell.angle_beta   90.00
_cell.angle_gamma   90.00
#
_symmetry.space_group_name_H-M   'P 1'
#
loop_
_entity.id
_entity.type
_entity.pdbx_description
1 polymer ?
#
loop_
_entity_poly.entity_id
_entity_poly.type
_entity_poly.pdbx_seq_one_letter_code
_entity_poly.pdbx_strand_id
1 'polypeptide(L)'
;AQIAAVEKILAELDLIGKPTLRVFNKEDRVQDKALLANLCRRFEAVAISALDPATLPPLMERLEAMIGSYGNYGDSTLNSRELSVLSP
;
A
#
# COMPACT_ATOMS: atom_id res chain seq x y z
N ALA A 1 -17.12 -13.77 -4.81
CA ALA A 1 -16.35 -14.98 -5.19
C ALA A 1 -14.84 -14.69 -5.32
N GLN A 2 -14.41 -13.74 -6.16
CA GLN A 2 -12.98 -13.53 -6.43
C GLN A 2 -12.17 -13.01 -5.23
N ILE A 3 -12.70 -12.06 -4.45
CA ILE A 3 -12.00 -11.50 -3.28
C ILE A 3 -11.71 -12.59 -2.23
N ALA A 4 -12.71 -13.39 -1.87
CA ALA A 4 -12.56 -14.46 -0.87
C ALA A 4 -11.59 -15.58 -1.33
N ALA A 5 -11.53 -15.87 -2.63
CA ALA A 5 -10.57 -16.83 -3.17
C ALA A 5 -9.12 -16.31 -3.03
N VAL A 6 -8.90 -15.02 -3.27
CA VAL A 6 -7.59 -14.38 -3.08
C VAL A 6 -7.19 -14.35 -1.61
N GLU A 7 -8.11 -13.99 -0.72
CA GLU A 7 -7.86 -13.99 0.73
C GLU A 7 -7.48 -15.39 1.24
N LYS A 8 -8.13 -16.45 0.74
CA LYS A 8 -7.78 -17.83 1.06
C LYS A 8 -6.38 -18.21 0.60
N ILE A 9 -5.98 -17.82 -0.62
CA ILE A 9 -4.63 -18.09 -1.13
C ILE A 9 -3.58 -17.33 -0.31
N LEU A 10 -3.85 -16.06 0.03
CA LEU A 10 -2.95 -15.27 0.88
C LEU A 10 -2.80 -15.88 2.29
N ALA A 11 -3.87 -16.49 2.79
CA ALA A 11 -3.85 -17.25 4.05
C ALA A 11 -3.00 -18.53 3.96
N GLU A 12 -3.15 -19.30 2.89
CA GLU A 12 -2.35 -20.49 2.63
C GLU A 12 -0.85 -20.19 2.46
N LEU A 13 -0.51 -18.98 2.00
CA LEU A 13 0.88 -18.52 1.83
C LEU A 13 1.50 -17.85 3.07
N ASP A 14 0.79 -17.81 4.21
CA ASP A 14 1.21 -17.14 5.45
C ASP A 14 1.55 -15.64 5.27
N LEU A 15 0.87 -14.99 4.33
CA LEU A 15 1.07 -13.56 4.02
C LEU A 15 0.10 -12.63 4.78
N ILE A 16 -0.76 -13.19 5.64
CA ILE A 16 -1.81 -12.46 6.36
C ILE A 16 -1.24 -11.36 7.27
N GLY A 17 -0.06 -11.56 7.84
CA GLY A 17 0.56 -10.60 8.77
C GLY A 17 1.21 -9.38 8.11
N LYS A 18 1.22 -9.29 6.77
CA LYS A 18 1.87 -8.19 6.07
C LYS A 18 0.91 -7.03 5.83
N PRO A 19 1.39 -5.78 5.88
CA PRO A 19 0.61 -4.65 5.37
C PRO A 19 0.23 -4.93 3.91
N THR A 20 -1.06 -4.90 3.64
CA THR A 20 -1.60 -5.13 2.29
C THR A 20 -2.36 -3.90 1.83
N LEU A 21 -2.15 -3.54 0.57
CA LEU A 21 -2.90 -2.49 -0.11
C LEU A 21 -3.77 -3.14 -1.19
N ARG A 22 -5.08 -3.00 -1.06
CA ARG A 22 -6.03 -3.57 -2.02
C ARG A 22 -6.17 -2.66 -3.23
N VAL A 23 -6.01 -3.22 -4.42
CA VAL A 23 -6.08 -2.49 -5.68
C VAL A 23 -7.08 -3.15 -6.63
N PHE A 24 -8.07 -2.40 -7.07
CA PHE A 24 -8.97 -2.78 -8.15
C PHE A 24 -8.38 -2.33 -9.47
N ASN A 25 -7.56 -3.22 -10.04
CA ASN A 25 -7.01 -3.01 -11.37
C ASN A 25 -8.09 -3.20 -12.45
N LYS A 26 -7.94 -2.49 -13.57
CA LYS A 26 -8.81 -2.47 -14.76
C LYS A 26 -10.04 -1.58 -14.63
N GLU A 27 -9.91 -0.43 -13.97
CA GLU A 27 -11.03 0.53 -13.86
C GLU A 27 -11.54 1.05 -15.20
N ASP A 28 -10.72 0.96 -16.26
CA ASP A 28 -11.06 1.33 -17.64
C ASP A 28 -12.24 0.52 -18.17
N ARG A 29 -12.44 -0.69 -17.64
CA ARG A 29 -13.55 -1.59 -18.04
C ARG A 29 -14.83 -1.34 -17.28
N VAL A 30 -14.82 -0.44 -16.30
CA VAL A 30 -15.97 -0.13 -15.46
C VAL A 30 -16.57 1.20 -15.90
N GLN A 31 -17.72 1.11 -16.57
CA GLN A 31 -18.46 2.28 -17.04
C GLN A 31 -19.13 3.05 -15.89
N ASP A 32 -19.67 2.33 -14.90
CA ASP A 32 -20.30 2.94 -13.73
C ASP A 32 -19.25 3.34 -12.69
N LYS A 33 -18.80 4.59 -12.78
CA LYS A 33 -17.81 5.16 -11.85
C LYS A 33 -18.36 5.39 -10.45
N ALA A 34 -19.67 5.56 -10.29
CA ALA A 34 -20.29 5.72 -8.97
C ALA A 34 -20.31 4.40 -8.21
N LEU A 35 -20.65 3.30 -8.89
CA LEU A 35 -20.53 1.96 -8.35
C LEU A 35 -19.08 1.63 -7.97
N LEU A 36 -18.12 1.94 -8.86
CA LEU A 36 -16.70 1.72 -8.59
C LEU A 36 -16.24 2.46 -7.34
N ALA A 37 -16.60 3.74 -7.19
CA ALA A 37 -16.28 4.53 -6.01
C ALA A 37 -16.88 3.95 -4.72
N ASN A 38 -18.13 3.47 -4.77
CA ASN A 38 -18.76 2.81 -3.64
C ASN A 38 -18.05 1.49 -3.26
N LEU A 39 -17.62 0.71 -4.24
CA LEU A 39 -16.85 -0.51 -4.02
C LEU A 39 -15.48 -0.19 -3.41
N CYS A 40 -14.75 0.79 -3.95
CA CYS A 40 -13.47 1.25 -3.41
C CYS A 40 -13.58 1.65 -1.94
N ARG A 41 -14.61 2.43 -1.58
CA ARG A 41 -14.88 2.80 -0.19
C ARG A 41 -15.18 1.59 0.70
N ARG A 42 -16.04 0.68 0.23
CA ARG A 42 -16.45 -0.50 1.00
C ARG A 42 -15.30 -1.46 1.29
N PHE A 43 -14.39 -1.62 0.34
CA PHE A 43 -13.29 -2.58 0.42
C PHE A 43 -11.94 -1.94 0.78
N GLU A 44 -11.94 -0.64 1.09
CA GLU A 44 -10.72 0.17 1.33
C GLU A 44 -9.68 -0.01 0.22
N ALA A 45 -10.15 0.01 -1.03
CA ALA A 45 -9.36 -0.29 -2.21
C ALA A 45 -9.12 0.95 -3.08
N VAL A 46 -7.98 0.98 -3.76
CA VAL A 46 -7.67 1.98 -4.80
C VAL A 46 -8.01 1.39 -6.16
N ALA A 47 -8.83 2.09 -6.96
CA ALA A 47 -9.06 1.72 -8.35
C ALA A 47 -8.00 2.34 -9.26
N ILE A 48 -7.45 1.54 -10.18
CA ILE A 48 -6.47 1.97 -11.18
C ILE A 48 -6.69 1.20 -12.48
N SER A 49 -6.15 1.73 -13.56
CA SER A 49 -5.95 1.03 -14.82
C SER A 49 -4.46 0.85 -15.05
N ALA A 50 -3.97 -0.39 -15.00
CA ALA A 50 -2.56 -0.66 -15.30
C ALA A 50 -2.17 -0.33 -16.76
N LEU A 51 -3.16 -0.10 -17.63
CA LEU A 51 -2.95 0.34 -19.01
C LEU A 51 -2.86 1.87 -19.14
N ASP A 52 -3.29 2.61 -18.11
CA ASP A 52 -3.27 4.07 -18.08
C ASP A 52 -2.47 4.57 -16.86
N PRO A 53 -1.20 4.94 -17.05
CA PRO A 53 -0.34 5.46 -15.99
C PRO A 53 -0.92 6.68 -15.28
N ALA A 54 -1.81 7.46 -15.92
CA ALA A 54 -2.45 8.61 -15.30
C ALA A 54 -3.34 8.23 -14.10
N THR A 55 -3.73 6.95 -14.00
CA THR A 55 -4.54 6.44 -12.87
C THR A 55 -3.69 5.99 -11.67
N LEU A 56 -2.36 5.94 -11.80
CA LEU A 56 -1.46 5.45 -10.75
C LEU A 56 -1.16 6.43 -9.58
N PRO A 57 -1.28 7.77 -9.70
CA PRO A 57 -0.91 8.67 -8.60
C PRO A 57 -1.58 8.34 -7.24
N PRO A 58 -2.90 8.03 -7.17
CA PRO A 58 -3.54 7.65 -5.90
C PRO A 58 -2.98 6.36 -5.28
N LEU A 59 -2.51 5.43 -6.10
CA LEU A 59 -1.83 4.22 -5.64
C LEU A 59 -0.47 4.55 -5.04
N MET A 60 0.28 5.44 -5.68
CA MET A 60 1.61 5.87 -5.22
C MET A 60 1.52 6.60 -3.87
N GLU A 61 0.61 7.55 -3.72
CA GLU A 61 0.40 8.26 -2.45
C GLU A 61 0.09 7.29 -1.30
N ARG A 62 -0.72 6.26 -1.56
CA ARG A 62 -1.10 5.28 -0.55
C ARG A 62 0.05 4.33 -0.21
N LEU A 63 0.87 3.97 -1.19
CA LEU A 63 2.10 3.20 -0.97
C LEU A 63 3.12 4.01 -0.16
N GLU A 64 3.33 5.28 -0.50
CA GLU A 64 4.22 6.18 0.23
C GLU A 64 3.76 6.39 1.68
N ALA A 65 2.47 6.58 1.92
CA ALA A 65 1.94 6.69 3.28
C ALA A 65 2.15 5.38 4.07
N MET A 66 1.96 4.23 3.42
CA MET A 66 2.15 2.93 4.04
C MET A 66 3.61 2.67 4.37
N ILE A 67 4.54 2.89 3.43
CA ILE A 67 5.98 2.62 3.55
C ILE A 67 6.72 3.71 4.35
N GLY A 68 6.36 4.98 4.17
CA GLY A 68 6.93 6.09 4.93
C GLY A 68 6.68 5.96 6.43
N SER A 69 5.58 5.32 6.83
CA SER A 69 5.32 4.94 8.22
C SER A 69 6.21 3.78 8.72
N TYR A 70 6.75 2.94 7.84
CA TYR A 70 7.73 1.89 8.18
C TYR A 70 9.17 2.42 8.34
N GLY A 71 9.48 3.62 7.81
CA GLY A 71 10.79 4.25 7.96
C GLY A 71 11.10 4.72 9.39
N ASN A 72 10.08 4.90 10.24
CA ASN A 72 10.26 5.36 11.62
C ASN A 72 10.55 4.22 12.63
N TYR A 73 10.67 2.97 12.16
CA TYR A 73 11.00 1.80 12.98
C TYR A 73 12.49 1.38 12.90
N GLY A 74 13.34 2.20 12.28
CA GLY A 74 14.74 1.87 12.00
C GLY A 74 15.80 2.93 12.34
N ASP A 75 15.44 4.06 12.95
CA ASP A 75 16.41 5.15 13.22
C ASP A 75 16.38 5.62 14.68
N SER A 76 16.76 4.73 15.61
CA SER A 76 17.05 5.12 17.00
C SER A 76 18.38 4.56 17.53
N THR A 77 19.30 4.12 16.65
CA THR A 77 20.60 3.57 17.09
C THR A 77 21.83 4.22 16.45
N LEU A 78 21.69 5.26 15.62
CA LEU A 78 22.81 5.99 15.04
C LEU A 78 22.90 7.45 15.54
N ASN A 79 22.83 7.69 16.85
CA ASN A 79 23.25 9.00 17.36
C ASN A 79 23.79 9.01 18.81
N SER A 80 24.63 8.03 19.17
CA SER A 80 25.29 8.05 20.50
C SER A 80 26.78 7.68 20.54
N ARG A 81 27.49 7.55 19.40
CA ARG A 81 28.93 7.16 19.40
C ARG A 81 29.89 8.05 18.62
N GLU A 82 29.46 9.20 18.10
CA GLU A 82 30.37 10.17 17.44
C GLU A 82 30.35 11.57 18.09
N LEU A 83 30.39 11.66 19.42
CA LEU A 83 30.62 12.96 20.08
C LEU A 83 31.61 12.95 21.26
N SER A 84 32.49 11.95 21.35
CA SER A 84 33.54 11.93 22.39
C SER A 84 34.97 11.89 21.85
N VAL A 85 35.21 12.20 20.57
CA VAL A 85 36.58 12.29 20.02
C VAL A 85 36.76 13.60 19.23
N LEU A 86 36.72 14.72 19.95
CA LEU A 86 37.18 16.08 19.57
C LEU A 86 36.94 16.94 20.83
N SER A 87 37.76 16.88 21.87
CA SER A 87 39.04 17.60 22.09
C SER A 87 39.05 18.06 23.58
N PRO A 88 40.16 18.53 24.16
CA PRO A 88 41.49 18.83 23.58
C PRO A 88 42.50 17.70 23.68
#